data_AF-T1PN79-F1
#
_entry.id   AF-T1PN79-F1
#
_cell.length_a   1.000
_cell.length_b   1.000
_cell.length_c   1.000
_cell.angle_alpha   90.00
_cell.angle_beta   90.00
_cell.angle_gamma   90.00
#
_symmetry.space_group_name_H-M   'P 1'
#
loop_
_entity.id
_entity.type
_entity.pdbx_description
1 polymer ?
#
loop_
_entity_poly.entity_id
_entity_poly.type
_entity_poly.pdbx_seq_one_letter_code
_entity_poly.pdbx_strand_id
1 'polypeptide(L)'
;MAALNIKPLTGVGGGTTNLLSNLPATAEKNKQWQRELLMERIRSHSSQHKTFPELSKAMRMGMLEKRYPLDAVEKANLQKCLDNMQHCIKVTSRQGLVERLESLSRQLSLKFSDDSKALFISTDMFYLEILLDSNGSLTDVKVHHESKVEQQSCSELVDCLNRGDFADFTAQLEGFSSIYQLNAESKVKIKAYDAMQAMETDLYNIFQMQNFSKDAAQILQDSAVGIVMQRRGGHPMRLVYFVSPYDLISVESKTLQPITLDTFNNKSIGFSVTVNLEASSANKLQILPTVTLSKDPQTGMDMPAFAPLTQMNSMLLPATFVLRLNKPLPVCYNTLRAMGLCPAAGNENSPSMSTSLESQNKPPVVSNIMSLIIQTASDQQTKTNQKGLFVHLPDQTHCYYFTENKLMKSTLIHSVPFTEPSQ
;
A
#
# COMPACT_ATOMS: atom_id res chain seq x y z
N MET A 1 -66.37 39.23 65.17
CA MET A 1 -65.79 40.58 65.27
C MET A 1 -64.32 40.51 64.91
N ALA A 2 -63.89 41.43 64.04
CA ALA A 2 -62.56 42.03 63.89
C ALA A 2 -61.28 41.16 63.84
N ALA A 3 -60.47 41.50 62.83
CA ALA A 3 -59.15 41.02 62.48
C ALA A 3 -58.05 41.17 63.57
N LEU A 4 -56.95 40.44 63.38
CA LEU A 4 -55.55 40.93 63.29
C LEU A 4 -54.63 39.69 63.15
N ASN A 5 -54.12 39.37 61.96
CA ASN A 5 -52.81 39.79 61.41
C ASN A 5 -51.60 39.35 62.25
N ILE A 6 -50.98 38.24 61.86
CA ILE A 6 -49.58 37.90 62.16
C ILE A 6 -48.92 37.46 60.84
N LYS A 7 -47.87 38.18 60.45
CA LYS A 7 -46.99 37.92 59.29
C LYS A 7 -46.25 36.58 59.41
N PRO A 8 -46.01 35.85 58.31
CA PRO A 8 -44.90 34.93 58.19
C PRO A 8 -43.65 35.62 57.60
N LEU A 9 -42.48 35.31 58.18
CA LEU A 9 -41.18 35.73 57.69
C LEU A 9 -40.70 34.84 56.52
N THR A 10 -40.19 35.54 55.49
CA THR A 10 -39.03 35.23 54.64
C THR A 10 -39.01 33.95 53.79
N GLY A 11 -39.24 34.13 52.49
CA GLY A 11 -38.83 33.22 51.42
C GLY A 11 -38.88 33.92 50.06
N VAL A 12 -37.80 34.64 49.71
CA VAL A 12 -37.56 35.23 48.37
C VAL A 12 -36.04 35.08 48.16
N GLY A 13 -35.49 34.48 47.12
CA GLY A 13 -35.94 34.34 45.74
C GLY A 13 -34.96 35.12 44.85
N GLY A 14 -34.16 34.44 44.02
CA GLY A 14 -33.39 35.08 42.96
C GLY A 14 -32.11 34.34 42.53
N GLY A 15 -32.11 33.83 41.30
CA GLY A 15 -30.88 33.65 40.50
C GLY A 15 -30.48 32.21 40.16
N THR A 16 -31.25 31.49 39.35
CA THR A 16 -30.77 30.29 38.64
C THR A 16 -30.73 30.55 37.13
N THR A 17 -29.62 31.11 36.68
CA THR A 17 -29.19 31.06 35.28
C THR A 17 -27.88 30.27 35.21
N ASN A 18 -27.80 29.36 34.23
CA ASN A 18 -26.60 28.65 33.75
C ASN A 18 -26.14 27.42 34.55
N LEU A 19 -26.90 26.34 34.49
CA LEU A 19 -26.39 24.98 34.68
C LEU A 19 -26.70 24.19 33.40
N LEU A 20 -25.83 24.26 32.37
CA LEU A 20 -25.76 23.26 31.28
C LEU A 20 -24.63 23.48 30.24
N SER A 21 -23.61 24.32 30.49
CA SER A 21 -22.58 24.60 29.47
C SER A 21 -21.14 24.13 29.78
N ASN A 22 -20.87 23.45 30.90
CA ASN A 22 -19.48 23.25 31.36
C ASN A 22 -18.97 21.79 31.48
N LEU A 23 -19.68 20.79 30.95
CA LEU A 23 -19.20 19.40 30.98
C LEU A 23 -17.97 19.08 30.10
N PRO A 24 -17.70 19.71 28.93
CA PRO A 24 -16.51 19.38 28.15
C PRO A 24 -15.21 19.94 28.74
N ALA A 25 -15.26 21.11 29.37
CA ALA A 25 -14.07 21.81 29.89
C ALA A 25 -13.46 21.15 31.14
N THR A 26 -14.28 20.51 31.98
CA THR A 26 -13.81 19.78 33.17
C THR A 26 -13.19 18.44 32.81
N ALA A 27 -13.68 17.75 31.77
CA ALA A 27 -13.08 16.52 31.25
C ALA A 27 -11.72 16.79 30.58
N GLU A 28 -11.60 17.88 29.81
CA GLU A 28 -10.31 18.29 29.24
C GLU A 28 -9.31 18.74 30.30
N LYS A 29 -9.74 19.51 31.32
CA LYS A 29 -8.88 19.86 32.46
C LYS A 29 -8.42 18.64 33.24
N ASN A 30 -9.28 17.64 33.43
CA ASN A 30 -8.89 16.38 34.07
C ASN A 30 -7.87 15.60 33.23
N LYS A 31 -8.03 15.54 31.91
CA LYS A 31 -7.06 14.91 31.01
C LYS A 31 -5.73 15.66 30.95
N GLN A 32 -5.77 16.99 31.05
CA GLN A 32 -4.57 17.83 31.11
C GLN A 32 -3.81 17.61 32.42
N TRP A 33 -4.53 17.60 33.54
CA TRP A 33 -3.95 17.34 34.86
C TRP A 33 -3.40 15.92 35.00
N GLN A 34 -4.08 14.92 34.44
CA GLN A 34 -3.56 13.54 34.37
C GLN A 34 -2.29 13.44 33.52
N ARG A 35 -2.21 14.18 32.41
CA ARG A 35 -0.99 14.25 31.58
C ARG A 35 0.15 14.96 32.32
N GLU A 36 -0.12 16.05 33.02
CA GLU A 36 0.89 16.73 33.84
C GLU A 36 1.38 15.85 34.97
N LEU A 37 0.49 15.15 35.68
CA LEU A 37 0.87 14.22 36.74
C LEU A 37 1.71 13.04 36.22
N LEU A 38 1.37 12.54 35.02
CA LEU A 38 2.18 11.51 34.35
C LEU A 38 3.55 12.05 33.95
N MET A 39 3.62 13.25 33.39
CA MET A 39 4.88 13.90 33.01
C MET A 39 5.75 14.26 34.23
N GLU A 40 5.13 14.64 35.34
CA GLU A 40 5.80 14.87 36.63
C GLU A 40 6.37 13.55 37.18
N ARG A 41 5.61 12.45 37.07
CA ARG A 41 6.07 11.11 37.45
C ARG A 41 7.18 10.60 36.53
N ILE A 42 7.14 10.90 35.24
CA ILE A 42 8.22 10.58 34.30
C ILE A 42 9.47 11.41 34.60
N ARG A 43 9.32 12.72 34.88
CA ARG A 43 10.46 13.58 35.25
C ARG A 43 11.08 13.16 36.58
N SER A 44 10.28 12.82 37.59
CA SER A 44 10.77 12.38 38.89
C SER A 44 11.45 11.01 38.85
N HIS A 45 11.08 10.14 37.90
CA HIS A 45 11.77 8.88 37.62
C HIS A 45 12.87 8.99 36.53
N SER A 46 12.98 10.10 35.80
CA SER A 46 13.94 10.27 34.68
C SER A 46 15.39 10.14 35.10
N SER A 47 15.74 10.59 36.30
CA SER A 47 17.09 10.46 36.89
C SER A 47 17.39 9.06 37.41
N GLN A 48 16.38 8.18 37.52
CA GLN A 48 16.52 6.76 37.87
C GLN A 48 16.59 5.86 36.63
N HIS A 49 16.25 6.39 35.45
CA HIS A 49 16.42 5.68 34.20
C HIS A 49 17.89 5.75 33.78
N LYS A 50 18.53 4.57 33.69
CA LYS A 50 19.90 4.42 33.21
C LYS A 50 20.05 5.12 31.86
N THR A 51 21.15 5.84 31.66
CA THR A 51 21.45 6.44 30.36
C THR A 51 21.50 5.33 29.29
N PHE A 52 21.19 5.64 28.03
CA PHE A 52 21.18 4.62 26.97
C PHE A 52 22.48 3.77 26.90
N PRO A 53 23.69 4.33 27.10
CA PRO A 53 24.92 3.54 27.19
C PRO A 53 24.94 2.57 28.39
N GLU A 54 24.41 2.98 29.54
CA GLU A 54 24.30 2.15 30.75
C GLU A 54 23.21 1.10 30.63
N LEU A 55 22.10 1.42 29.94
CA LEU A 55 21.04 0.47 29.62
C LEU A 55 21.56 -0.58 28.62
N SER A 56 22.30 -0.17 27.60
CA SER A 56 22.96 -1.05 26.63
C SER A 56 24.01 -1.94 27.31
N LYS A 57 24.79 -1.40 28.25
CA LYS A 57 25.76 -2.17 29.04
C LYS A 57 25.06 -3.13 30.00
N ALA A 58 24.02 -2.71 30.70
CA ALA A 58 23.23 -3.55 31.59
C ALA A 58 22.50 -4.66 30.82
N MET A 59 22.01 -4.36 29.62
CA MET A 59 21.41 -5.34 28.72
C MET A 59 22.44 -6.35 28.23
N ARG A 60 23.63 -5.91 27.78
CA ARG A 60 24.73 -6.82 27.41
C ARG A 60 25.20 -7.66 28.59
N MET A 61 25.25 -7.11 29.80
CA MET A 61 25.57 -7.86 31.02
C MET A 61 24.46 -8.86 31.38
N GLY A 62 23.19 -8.50 31.22
CA GLY A 62 22.05 -9.41 31.38
C GLY A 62 22.00 -10.51 30.31
N MET A 63 22.48 -10.25 29.09
CA MET A 63 22.67 -11.25 28.04
C MET A 63 23.82 -12.23 28.34
N LEU A 64 24.83 -11.79 29.11
CA LEU A 64 25.97 -12.61 29.54
C LEU A 64 25.65 -13.44 30.79
N GLU A 65 24.67 -13.03 31.59
CA GLU A 65 24.22 -13.73 32.79
C GLU A 65 23.40 -14.97 32.39
N LYS A 66 24.07 -16.11 32.27
CA LYS A 66 23.57 -17.44 31.82
C LYS A 66 22.45 -18.05 32.69
N ARG A 67 21.38 -17.33 33.01
CA ARG A 67 20.20 -17.88 33.71
C ARG A 67 18.92 -17.90 32.91
N TYR A 68 18.90 -17.28 31.74
CA TYR A 68 17.83 -17.44 30.76
C TYR A 68 18.47 -17.59 29.39
N PRO A 69 18.38 -18.75 28.72
CA PRO A 69 18.66 -18.80 27.30
C PRO A 69 17.61 -17.90 26.64
N LEU A 70 18.01 -16.66 26.27
CA LEU A 70 17.17 -15.82 25.43
C LEU A 70 16.76 -16.67 24.23
N ASP A 71 15.45 -16.87 24.10
CA ASP A 71 14.91 -17.70 23.04
C ASP A 71 15.37 -17.12 21.70
N ALA A 72 15.58 -17.97 20.70
CA ALA A 72 15.98 -17.54 19.35
C ALA A 72 15.01 -16.48 18.80
N VAL A 73 13.73 -16.59 19.19
CA VAL A 73 12.67 -15.62 18.90
C VAL A 73 12.92 -14.27 19.56
N GLU A 74 13.33 -14.23 20.83
CA GLU A 74 13.61 -12.98 21.56
C GLU A 74 14.85 -12.26 21.01
N LYS A 75 15.89 -13.02 20.65
CA LYS A 75 17.07 -12.47 19.97
C LYS A 75 16.71 -11.88 18.60
N ALA A 76 15.88 -12.58 17.83
CA ALA A 76 15.40 -12.09 16.54
C ALA A 76 14.53 -10.83 16.70
N ASN A 77 13.64 -10.80 17.69
CA ASN A 77 12.80 -9.63 17.98
C ASN A 77 13.62 -8.42 18.45
N LEU A 78 14.64 -8.65 19.29
CA LEU A 78 15.55 -7.59 19.71
C LEU A 78 16.35 -7.03 18.53
N GLN A 79 16.90 -7.90 17.67
CA GLN A 79 17.60 -7.49 16.47
C GLN A 79 16.68 -6.65 15.58
N LYS A 80 15.45 -7.11 15.34
CA LYS A 80 14.44 -6.35 14.59
C LYS A 80 14.16 -4.97 15.21
N CYS A 81 14.11 -4.87 16.53
CA CYS A 81 13.87 -3.61 17.24
C CYS A 81 15.07 -2.65 17.13
N LEU A 82 16.29 -3.18 17.23
CA LEU A 82 17.53 -2.40 17.02
C LEU A 82 17.66 -1.94 15.57
N ASP A 83 17.34 -2.81 14.60
CA ASP A 83 17.30 -2.47 13.18
C ASP A 83 16.29 -1.34 12.97
N ASN A 84 15.05 -1.48 13.45
CA ASN A 84 14.01 -0.44 13.34
C ASN A 84 14.44 0.89 13.99
N MET A 85 15.12 0.85 15.13
CA MET A 85 15.63 2.06 15.78
C MET A 85 16.78 2.68 14.99
N GLN A 86 17.64 1.86 14.38
CA GLN A 86 18.70 2.30 13.50
C GLN A 86 18.12 3.01 12.26
N HIS A 87 16.96 2.59 11.73
CA HIS A 87 16.30 3.28 10.60
C HIS A 87 15.94 4.75 10.91
N CYS A 88 15.71 5.10 12.17
CA CYS A 88 15.34 6.46 12.59
C CYS A 88 16.52 7.44 12.70
N ILE A 89 17.77 6.97 12.64
CA ILE A 89 18.96 7.83 12.75
C ILE A 89 19.17 8.56 11.41
N LYS A 90 19.53 9.85 11.40
CA LYS A 90 19.85 10.52 10.13
C LYS A 90 21.26 10.15 9.70
N VAL A 91 21.40 9.68 8.45
CA VAL A 91 22.72 9.43 7.87
C VAL A 91 23.29 10.77 7.43
N THR A 92 24.38 11.19 8.06
CA THR A 92 25.06 12.46 7.76
C THR A 92 26.47 12.26 7.21
N SER A 93 26.92 11.02 7.04
CA SER A 93 28.27 10.67 6.58
C SER A 93 28.25 9.56 5.52
N ARG A 94 29.23 9.56 4.61
CA ARG A 94 29.43 8.49 3.60
C ARG A 94 29.48 7.11 4.27
N GLN A 95 30.19 7.00 5.38
CA GLN A 95 30.32 5.73 6.12
C GLN A 95 28.97 5.26 6.67
N GLY A 96 28.13 6.16 7.19
CA GLY A 96 26.78 5.81 7.61
C GLY A 96 25.87 5.38 6.47
N LEU A 97 26.07 5.90 5.25
CA LEU A 97 25.34 5.47 4.05
C LEU A 97 25.77 4.06 3.62
N VAL A 98 27.07 3.79 3.62
CA VAL A 98 27.62 2.45 3.31
C VAL A 98 27.10 1.40 4.30
N GLU A 99 27.21 1.65 5.60
CA GLU A 99 26.73 0.72 6.64
C GLU A 99 25.21 0.45 6.52
N ARG A 100 24.44 1.48 6.16
CA ARG A 100 22.99 1.35 5.90
C ARG A 100 22.70 0.51 4.68
N LEU A 101 23.33 0.81 3.55
CA LEU A 101 23.13 0.09 2.31
C LEU A 101 23.59 -1.37 2.43
N GLU A 102 24.68 -1.63 3.16
CA GLU A 102 25.15 -2.98 3.47
C GLU A 102 24.13 -3.74 4.33
N SER A 103 23.60 -3.09 5.37
CA SER A 103 22.55 -3.68 6.23
C SER A 103 21.27 -4.00 5.44
N LEU A 104 20.78 -3.06 4.62
CA LEU A 104 19.60 -3.24 3.78
C LEU A 104 19.82 -4.34 2.73
N SER A 105 20.98 -4.34 2.08
CA SER A 105 21.33 -5.38 1.11
C SER A 105 21.34 -6.75 1.79
N ARG A 106 21.90 -6.86 3.00
CA ARG A 106 21.88 -8.11 3.76
C ARG A 106 20.48 -8.56 4.15
N GLN A 107 19.60 -7.64 4.56
CA GLN A 107 18.20 -7.95 4.88
C GLN A 107 17.44 -8.48 3.66
N LEU A 108 17.70 -7.90 2.48
CA LEU A 108 17.11 -8.31 1.20
C LEU A 108 17.87 -9.46 0.52
N SER A 109 18.91 -10.02 1.15
CA SER A 109 19.78 -11.07 0.58
C SER A 109 20.48 -10.68 -0.73
N LEU A 110 20.81 -9.39 -0.88
CA LEU A 110 21.54 -8.81 -2.01
C LEU A 110 23.05 -8.71 -1.70
N LYS A 111 23.89 -8.74 -2.73
CA LYS A 111 25.34 -8.59 -2.59
C LYS A 111 25.71 -7.12 -2.62
N PHE A 112 26.41 -6.64 -1.60
CA PHE A 112 26.93 -5.28 -1.54
C PHE A 112 28.44 -5.26 -1.81
N SER A 113 28.94 -4.27 -2.54
CA SER A 113 30.37 -4.05 -2.77
C SER A 113 30.68 -2.56 -2.72
N ASP A 114 31.63 -2.17 -1.87
CA ASP A 114 32.12 -0.79 -1.76
C ASP A 114 33.36 -0.63 -2.65
N ASP A 115 33.27 0.26 -3.63
CA ASP A 115 34.43 0.76 -4.37
C ASP A 115 34.68 2.24 -4.01
N SER A 116 35.90 2.70 -4.22
CA SER A 116 36.39 4.01 -3.79
C SER A 116 35.57 5.19 -4.34
N LYS A 117 34.88 4.99 -5.48
CA LYS A 117 34.07 6.02 -6.16
C LYS A 117 32.59 5.64 -6.35
N ALA A 118 32.24 4.37 -6.14
CA ALA A 118 30.91 3.86 -6.43
C ALA A 118 30.53 2.74 -5.45
N LEU A 119 29.26 2.68 -5.07
CA LEU A 119 28.72 1.55 -4.29
C LEU A 119 27.90 0.67 -5.22
N PHE A 120 28.08 -0.64 -5.11
CA PHE A 120 27.37 -1.60 -5.94
C PHE A 120 26.45 -2.47 -5.10
N ILE A 121 25.19 -2.56 -5.52
CA ILE A 121 24.23 -3.54 -4.99
C ILE A 121 23.90 -4.49 -6.13
N SER A 122 24.42 -5.71 -6.06
CA SER A 122 24.28 -6.71 -7.11
C SER A 122 23.33 -7.82 -6.71
N THR A 123 22.51 -8.24 -7.66
CA THR A 123 21.65 -9.42 -7.61
C THR A 123 22.00 -10.32 -8.80
N ASP A 124 21.41 -11.51 -8.87
CA ASP A 124 21.66 -12.39 -10.01
C ASP A 124 21.03 -11.88 -11.33
N MET A 125 20.09 -10.93 -11.28
CA MET A 125 19.32 -10.47 -12.45
C MET A 125 19.50 -8.98 -12.77
N PHE A 126 19.90 -8.19 -11.78
CA PHE A 126 20.13 -6.76 -11.90
C PHE A 126 21.20 -6.30 -10.91
N TYR A 127 21.87 -5.19 -11.20
CA TYR A 127 22.73 -4.52 -10.25
C TYR A 127 22.50 -3.00 -10.26
N LEU A 128 22.78 -2.36 -9.15
CA LEU A 128 22.74 -0.91 -8.98
C LEU A 128 24.16 -0.40 -8.81
N GLU A 129 24.47 0.69 -9.50
CA GLU A 129 25.69 1.47 -9.34
C GLU A 129 25.32 2.84 -8.77
N ILE A 130 25.75 3.11 -7.54
CA ILE A 130 25.51 4.34 -6.80
C ILE A 130 26.79 5.18 -6.87
N LEU A 131 26.76 6.26 -7.65
CA LEU A 131 27.91 7.14 -7.87
C LEU A 131 27.96 8.23 -6.81
N LEU A 132 29.13 8.37 -6.17
CA LEU A 132 29.40 9.39 -5.15
C LEU A 132 30.42 10.39 -5.69
N ASP A 133 30.22 11.68 -5.42
CA ASP A 133 31.18 12.73 -5.71
C ASP A 133 32.37 12.67 -4.73
N SER A 134 33.46 13.37 -5.05
CA SER A 134 34.67 13.52 -4.23
C SER A 134 34.39 14.06 -2.82
N ASN A 135 33.25 14.74 -2.65
CA ASN A 135 32.77 15.27 -1.37
C ASN A 135 31.89 14.27 -0.57
N GLY A 136 31.65 13.08 -1.11
CA GLY A 136 30.80 12.05 -0.51
C GLY A 136 29.28 12.25 -0.73
N SER A 137 28.90 13.22 -1.57
CA SER A 137 27.50 13.45 -1.96
C SER A 137 27.06 12.53 -3.10
N LEU A 138 25.80 12.15 -3.10
CA LEU A 138 25.23 11.29 -4.14
C LEU A 138 25.09 12.05 -5.46
N THR A 139 25.69 11.50 -6.53
CA THR A 139 25.66 12.11 -7.87
C THR A 139 24.58 11.48 -8.74
N ASP A 140 24.59 10.15 -8.85
CA ASP A 140 23.66 9.41 -9.70
C ASP A 140 23.50 7.98 -9.18
N VAL A 141 22.37 7.34 -9.50
CA VAL A 141 22.13 5.92 -9.25
C VAL A 141 21.68 5.27 -10.55
N LYS A 142 22.47 4.33 -11.04
CA LYS A 142 22.22 3.61 -12.28
C LYS A 142 21.74 2.21 -11.99
N VAL A 143 20.66 1.81 -12.65
CA VAL A 143 20.12 0.46 -12.57
C VAL A 143 20.45 -0.27 -13.86
N HIS A 144 21.00 -1.46 -13.70
CA HIS A 144 21.38 -2.35 -14.78
C HIS A 144 20.54 -3.61 -14.71
N HIS A 145 19.67 -3.80 -15.69
CA HIS A 145 18.98 -5.04 -15.91
C HIS A 145 19.74 -5.85 -16.96
N GLU A 146 19.94 -7.15 -16.73
CA GLU A 146 20.64 -8.01 -17.69
C GLU A 146 19.95 -8.03 -19.08
N SER A 147 18.68 -7.63 -19.17
CA SER A 147 17.91 -7.56 -20.42
C SER A 147 18.25 -6.36 -21.29
N LYS A 148 18.83 -5.30 -20.72
CA LYS A 148 19.17 -4.05 -21.42
C LYS A 148 20.67 -3.79 -21.37
N VAL A 149 21.20 -3.43 -22.54
CA VAL A 149 22.61 -3.01 -22.68
C VAL A 149 22.82 -1.59 -22.16
N GLU A 150 21.77 -0.76 -22.12
CA GLU A 150 21.85 0.64 -21.71
C GLU A 150 21.57 0.81 -20.21
N GLN A 151 22.44 1.58 -19.55
CA GLN A 151 22.32 1.93 -18.14
C GLN A 151 21.14 2.88 -17.97
N GLN A 152 20.20 2.57 -17.07
CA GLN A 152 19.10 3.48 -16.77
C GLN A 152 19.42 4.25 -15.50
N SER A 153 19.70 5.55 -15.63
CA SER A 153 19.77 6.45 -14.47
C SER A 153 18.39 6.57 -13.83
N CYS A 154 18.32 6.31 -12.52
CA CYS A 154 17.09 6.37 -11.73
C CYS A 154 17.15 7.56 -10.78
N SER A 155 16.62 8.69 -11.25
CA SER A 155 16.51 9.93 -10.47
C SER A 155 15.77 9.74 -9.15
N GLU A 156 14.81 8.82 -9.10
CA GLU A 156 13.99 8.55 -7.93
C GLU A 156 14.81 7.91 -6.80
N LEU A 157 15.80 7.08 -7.13
CA LEU A 157 16.72 6.50 -6.16
C LEU A 157 17.71 7.57 -5.64
N VAL A 158 18.12 8.50 -6.50
CA VAL A 158 18.94 9.64 -6.10
C VAL A 158 18.17 10.50 -5.09
N ASP A 159 16.93 10.80 -5.42
CA ASP A 159 16.01 11.58 -4.61
C ASP A 159 15.70 10.94 -3.26
N CYS A 160 15.43 9.63 -3.21
CA CYS A 160 15.13 8.95 -1.95
C CYS A 160 16.36 8.91 -1.03
N LEU A 161 17.55 8.65 -1.58
CA LEU A 161 18.80 8.63 -0.82
C LEU A 161 19.20 10.05 -0.35
N ASN A 162 19.03 11.08 -1.17
CA ASN A 162 19.25 12.48 -0.78
C ASN A 162 18.29 12.94 0.33
N ARG A 163 17.04 12.47 0.32
CA ARG A 163 16.07 12.71 1.40
C ARG A 163 16.33 11.87 2.65
N GLY A 164 17.20 10.85 2.57
CA GLY A 164 17.42 9.88 3.63
C GLY A 164 16.22 8.94 3.85
N ASP A 165 15.35 8.80 2.85
CA ASP A 165 14.18 7.92 2.90
C ASP A 165 14.56 6.49 2.49
N PHE A 166 15.14 5.77 3.44
CA PHE A 166 15.56 4.39 3.25
C PHE A 166 14.38 3.40 3.21
N ALA A 167 13.21 3.79 3.71
CA ALA A 167 12.01 2.97 3.62
C ALA A 167 11.54 2.89 2.17
N ASP A 168 11.49 4.04 1.48
CA ASP A 168 11.19 4.10 0.06
C ASP A 168 12.25 3.38 -0.79
N PHE A 169 13.53 3.59 -0.50
CA PHE A 169 14.63 2.88 -1.16
C PHE A 169 14.50 1.35 -1.04
N THR A 170 14.15 0.85 0.15
CA THR A 170 13.93 -0.59 0.39
C THR A 170 12.74 -1.10 -0.43
N ALA A 171 11.63 -0.37 -0.44
CA ALA A 171 10.46 -0.72 -1.24
C ALA A 171 10.77 -0.77 -2.75
N GLN A 172 11.64 0.12 -3.24
CA GLN A 172 12.10 0.08 -4.64
C GLN A 172 12.96 -1.16 -4.92
N LEU A 173 13.90 -1.52 -4.05
CA LEU A 173 14.70 -2.74 -4.22
C LEU A 173 13.85 -4.02 -4.17
N GLU A 174 12.86 -4.07 -3.28
CA GLU A 174 11.87 -5.16 -3.23
C GLU A 174 11.06 -5.22 -4.53
N GLY A 175 10.66 -4.07 -5.07
CA GLY A 175 9.91 -3.97 -6.31
C GLY A 175 10.71 -4.30 -7.58
N PHE A 176 12.04 -4.16 -7.57
CA PHE A 176 12.91 -4.73 -8.61
C PHE A 176 13.05 -6.24 -8.44
N SER A 177 13.22 -6.71 -7.21
CA SER A 177 13.38 -8.13 -6.91
C SER A 177 12.12 -8.92 -7.24
N SER A 178 10.94 -8.36 -7.02
CA SER A 178 9.64 -9.03 -7.24
C SER A 178 9.42 -9.45 -8.69
N ILE A 179 9.91 -8.67 -9.68
CA ILE A 179 9.80 -9.00 -11.11
C ILE A 179 10.47 -10.34 -11.43
N TYR A 180 11.56 -10.66 -10.71
CA TYR A 180 12.40 -11.83 -10.98
C TYR A 180 12.09 -13.03 -10.07
N GLN A 181 11.10 -12.93 -9.17
CA GLN A 181 10.62 -14.02 -8.31
C GLN A 181 9.79 -15.04 -9.10
N LEU A 182 10.36 -15.56 -10.19
CA LEU A 182 9.76 -16.53 -11.09
C LEU A 182 10.45 -17.90 -10.94
N ASN A 183 9.70 -18.97 -11.14
CA ASN A 183 10.21 -20.34 -11.16
C ASN A 183 10.81 -20.68 -12.53
N ALA A 184 11.87 -19.95 -12.92
CA ALA A 184 12.53 -20.10 -14.23
C ALA A 184 14.06 -20.03 -14.11
N GLU A 185 14.75 -20.51 -15.14
CA GLU A 185 16.19 -20.30 -15.32
C GLU A 185 16.50 -18.82 -15.58
N SER A 186 17.71 -18.37 -15.23
CA SER A 186 18.13 -16.97 -15.40
C SER A 186 17.89 -16.45 -16.82
N LYS A 187 18.19 -17.26 -17.85
CA LYS A 187 17.98 -16.90 -19.27
C LYS A 187 16.54 -16.47 -19.60
N VAL A 188 15.56 -17.08 -18.94
CA VAL A 188 14.14 -16.78 -19.14
C VAL A 188 13.72 -15.59 -18.26
N LYS A 189 14.24 -15.51 -17.04
CA LYS A 189 13.99 -14.39 -16.10
C LYS A 189 14.42 -13.04 -16.65
N ILE A 190 15.47 -12.98 -17.48
CA ILE A 190 15.92 -11.75 -18.14
C ILE A 190 14.76 -11.12 -18.94
N LYS A 191 13.89 -11.93 -19.56
CA LYS A 191 12.76 -11.47 -20.36
C LYS A 191 11.52 -11.07 -19.56
N ALA A 192 11.51 -11.31 -18.25
CA ALA A 192 10.43 -10.88 -17.36
C ALA A 192 10.30 -9.35 -17.31
N TYR A 193 11.43 -8.65 -17.32
CA TYR A 193 11.44 -7.19 -17.32
C TYR A 193 10.94 -6.62 -18.65
N ASP A 194 11.36 -7.20 -19.79
CA ASP A 194 10.87 -6.81 -21.11
C ASP A 194 9.34 -7.02 -21.21
N ALA A 195 8.83 -8.12 -20.66
CA ALA A 195 7.40 -8.40 -20.62
C ALA A 195 6.62 -7.41 -19.75
N MET A 196 7.15 -7.07 -18.59
CA MET A 196 6.57 -6.04 -17.72
C MET A 196 6.53 -4.68 -18.44
N GLN A 197 7.66 -4.25 -19.01
CA GLN A 197 7.75 -2.96 -19.69
C GLN A 197 6.80 -2.88 -20.90
N ALA A 198 6.70 -3.96 -21.68
CA ALA A 198 5.76 -4.04 -22.80
C ALA A 198 4.32 -3.82 -22.33
N MET A 199 3.92 -4.47 -21.24
CA MET A 199 2.58 -4.31 -20.67
C MET A 199 2.33 -2.92 -20.09
N GLU A 200 3.28 -2.36 -19.35
CA GLU A 200 3.17 -1.00 -18.84
C GLU A 200 3.05 0.03 -19.98
N THR A 201 3.77 -0.21 -21.09
CA THR A 201 3.69 0.63 -22.29
C THR A 201 2.32 0.53 -22.95
N ASP A 202 1.76 -0.66 -23.08
CA ASP A 202 0.42 -0.86 -23.64
C ASP A 202 -0.66 -0.16 -22.81
N LEU A 203 -0.62 -0.31 -21.48
CA LEU A 203 -1.55 0.36 -20.57
C LEU A 203 -1.41 1.89 -20.63
N TYR A 204 -0.18 2.39 -20.77
CA TYR A 204 0.06 3.82 -20.95
C TYR A 204 -0.46 4.32 -22.30
N ASN A 205 -0.30 3.54 -23.38
CA ASN A 205 -0.86 3.90 -24.69
C ASN A 205 -2.39 3.98 -24.65
N ILE A 206 -3.06 3.04 -23.97
CA ILE A 206 -4.53 3.07 -23.75
C ILE A 206 -4.93 4.33 -22.97
N PHE A 207 -4.17 4.69 -21.94
CA PHE A 207 -4.42 5.91 -21.17
C PHE A 207 -4.29 7.18 -22.02
N GLN A 208 -3.23 7.28 -22.81
CA GLN A 208 -2.96 8.45 -23.66
C GLN A 208 -4.05 8.65 -24.71
N MET A 209 -4.67 7.58 -25.20
CA MET A 209 -5.84 7.65 -26.08
C MET A 209 -7.07 8.26 -25.41
N GLN A 210 -7.30 7.93 -24.14
CA GLN A 210 -8.49 8.32 -23.39
C GLN A 210 -8.35 9.68 -22.72
N ASN A 211 -7.19 10.31 -22.84
CA ASN A 211 -6.88 11.64 -22.35
C ASN A 211 -7.50 12.73 -23.25
N PHE A 212 -8.79 12.59 -23.56
CA PHE A 212 -9.58 13.55 -24.34
C PHE A 212 -9.79 14.88 -23.58
N SER A 213 -9.64 14.87 -22.25
CA SER A 213 -9.87 16.01 -21.36
C SER A 213 -8.73 16.16 -20.36
N LYS A 214 -8.32 17.39 -20.06
CA LYS A 214 -7.30 17.69 -19.03
C LYS A 214 -7.83 17.56 -17.60
N ASP A 215 -9.13 17.32 -17.43
CA ASP A 215 -9.74 17.15 -16.11
C ASP A 215 -9.56 15.71 -15.62
N ALA A 216 -8.78 15.56 -14.54
CA ALA A 216 -8.50 14.26 -13.94
C ALA A 216 -9.77 13.58 -13.39
N ALA A 217 -10.80 14.34 -13.01
CA ALA A 217 -12.08 13.77 -12.58
C ALA A 217 -12.82 13.09 -13.75
N GLN A 218 -12.81 13.73 -14.92
CA GLN A 218 -13.42 13.18 -16.13
C GLN A 218 -12.65 11.96 -16.64
N ILE A 219 -11.32 12.03 -16.61
CA ILE A 219 -10.47 10.86 -16.91
C ILE A 219 -10.81 9.70 -15.99
N LEU A 220 -10.96 9.93 -14.68
CA LEU A 220 -11.29 8.85 -13.74
C LEU A 220 -12.64 8.19 -14.04
N GLN A 221 -13.61 8.94 -14.59
CA GLN A 221 -14.95 8.44 -14.89
C GLN A 221 -15.05 7.73 -16.24
N ASP A 222 -14.40 8.28 -17.28
CA ASP A 222 -14.57 7.85 -18.66
C ASP A 222 -13.41 6.97 -19.17
N SER A 223 -12.28 6.93 -18.46
CA SER A 223 -11.12 6.10 -18.80
C SER A 223 -11.37 4.62 -18.47
N ALA A 224 -11.02 3.73 -19.39
CA ALA A 224 -11.03 2.28 -19.16
C ALA A 224 -9.92 1.83 -18.20
N VAL A 225 -8.80 2.56 -18.15
CA VAL A 225 -7.65 2.23 -17.29
C VAL A 225 -7.53 3.14 -16.07
N GLY A 226 -8.43 4.11 -15.93
CA GLY A 226 -8.37 5.13 -14.88
C GLY A 226 -7.19 6.10 -15.08
N ILE A 227 -6.67 6.64 -13.98
CA ILE A 227 -5.48 7.50 -13.99
C ILE A 227 -4.23 6.64 -13.89
N VAL A 228 -3.34 6.77 -14.87
CA VAL A 228 -2.13 5.97 -14.98
C VAL A 228 -0.91 6.70 -14.41
N MET A 229 -0.24 6.03 -13.49
CA MET A 229 1.03 6.43 -12.89
C MET A 229 2.10 5.46 -13.38
N GLN A 230 3.01 5.96 -14.22
CA GLN A 230 4.11 5.17 -14.76
C GLN A 230 5.01 4.63 -13.64
N ARG A 231 5.69 3.52 -13.94
CA ARG A 231 6.71 2.93 -13.07
C ARG A 231 7.80 3.95 -12.76
N ARG A 232 8.13 4.09 -11.47
CA ARG A 232 9.15 5.00 -10.93
C ARG A 232 10.22 4.19 -10.22
N GLY A 233 11.35 3.99 -10.89
CA GLY A 233 12.39 3.07 -10.43
C GLY A 233 11.83 1.68 -10.12
N GLY A 234 11.91 1.29 -8.85
CA GLY A 234 11.40 0.00 -8.36
C GLY A 234 9.90 -0.06 -8.11
N HIS A 235 9.18 1.07 -8.09
CA HIS A 235 7.75 1.07 -7.80
C HIS A 235 6.94 0.64 -9.03
N PRO A 236 6.06 -0.38 -8.91
CA PRO A 236 5.25 -0.83 -10.03
C PRO A 236 4.32 0.27 -10.54
N MET A 237 3.99 0.20 -11.84
CA MET A 237 2.96 1.04 -12.44
C MET A 237 1.65 0.94 -11.64
N ARG A 238 1.02 2.09 -11.37
CA ARG A 238 -0.19 2.18 -10.57
C ARG A 238 -1.33 2.79 -11.37
N LEU A 239 -2.49 2.14 -11.35
CA LEU A 239 -3.72 2.60 -11.98
C LEU A 239 -4.72 2.98 -10.89
N VAL A 240 -5.19 4.22 -10.88
CA VAL A 240 -6.21 4.71 -9.94
C VAL A 240 -7.56 4.68 -10.63
N TYR A 241 -8.49 3.86 -10.13
CA TYR A 241 -9.80 3.65 -10.75
C TYR A 241 -10.95 4.29 -9.98
N PHE A 242 -10.76 4.61 -8.69
CA PHE A 242 -11.80 5.25 -7.89
C PHE A 242 -11.20 6.10 -6.79
N VAL A 243 -11.82 7.25 -6.51
CA VAL A 243 -11.42 8.15 -5.43
C VAL A 243 -12.66 8.47 -4.59
N SER A 244 -12.58 8.19 -3.30
CA SER A 244 -13.67 8.52 -2.38
C SER A 244 -13.69 10.03 -2.13
N PRO A 245 -14.87 10.68 -2.09
CA PRO A 245 -14.97 12.09 -1.71
C PRO A 245 -14.34 12.39 -0.34
N TYR A 246 -14.35 11.41 0.58
CA TYR A 246 -13.73 11.53 1.89
C TYR A 246 -12.21 11.67 1.82
N ASP A 247 -11.56 11.04 0.84
CA ASP A 247 -10.10 11.10 0.68
C ASP A 247 -9.64 12.47 0.16
N LEU A 248 -10.57 13.26 -0.40
CA LEU A 248 -10.30 14.61 -0.89
C LEU A 248 -10.47 15.69 0.19
N ILE A 249 -11.03 15.34 1.34
CA ILE A 249 -11.24 16.27 2.45
C ILE A 249 -9.98 16.31 3.30
N SER A 250 -9.30 17.45 3.28
CA SER A 250 -8.20 17.72 4.20
C SER A 250 -8.76 18.20 5.53
N VAL A 251 -8.65 17.37 6.58
CA VAL A 251 -9.10 17.71 7.96
C VAL A 251 -8.37 18.94 8.49
N GLU A 252 -7.12 19.13 8.08
CA GLU A 252 -6.24 20.21 8.54
C GLU A 252 -6.60 21.55 7.90
N SER A 253 -6.91 21.57 6.59
CA SER A 253 -7.24 22.81 5.87
C SER A 253 -8.76 23.07 5.76
N LYS A 254 -9.61 22.11 6.14
CA LYS A 254 -11.08 22.15 5.96
C LYS A 254 -11.52 22.49 4.54
N THR A 255 -10.68 22.15 3.55
CA THR A 255 -10.93 22.38 2.13
C THR A 255 -10.94 21.07 1.37
N LEU A 256 -11.72 21.04 0.28
CA LEU A 256 -11.67 19.99 -0.73
C LEU A 256 -10.43 20.20 -1.59
N GLN A 257 -9.56 19.19 -1.63
CA GLN A 257 -8.40 19.17 -2.52
C GLN A 257 -8.86 18.90 -3.95
N PRO A 258 -8.36 19.66 -4.95
CA PRO A 258 -8.68 19.38 -6.35
C PRO A 258 -8.07 18.05 -6.77
N ILE A 259 -8.81 17.30 -7.60
CA ILE A 259 -8.32 16.08 -8.25
C ILE A 259 -7.37 16.54 -9.37
N THR A 260 -6.07 16.47 -9.10
CA THR A 260 -5.03 16.76 -10.11
C THR A 260 -4.06 15.60 -10.18
N LEU A 261 -3.38 15.44 -11.32
CA LEU A 261 -2.39 14.37 -11.52
C LEU A 261 -1.27 14.43 -10.44
N ASP A 262 -0.90 15.63 -10.02
CA ASP A 262 0.12 15.87 -8.98
C ASP A 262 -0.33 15.44 -7.58
N THR A 263 -1.63 15.54 -7.29
CA THR A 263 -2.20 15.04 -6.03
C THR A 263 -1.97 13.52 -5.91
N PHE A 264 -2.09 12.78 -7.00
CA PHE A 264 -1.87 11.33 -7.02
C PHE A 264 -0.38 10.97 -6.91
N ASN A 265 0.53 11.81 -7.39
CA ASN A 265 1.97 11.58 -7.27
C ASN A 265 2.46 11.65 -5.81
N ASN A 266 1.91 12.58 -5.03
CA ASN A 266 2.42 12.89 -3.69
C ASN A 266 1.66 12.20 -2.56
N LYS A 267 0.45 11.69 -2.82
CA LYS A 267 -0.38 11.03 -1.82
C LYS A 267 -1.03 9.77 -2.39
N SER A 268 -1.06 8.70 -1.60
CA SER A 268 -1.81 7.49 -1.90
C SER A 268 -3.32 7.73 -1.67
N ILE A 269 -3.96 8.36 -2.65
CA ILE A 269 -5.39 8.69 -2.61
C ILE A 269 -6.18 7.68 -3.44
N GLY A 270 -7.36 7.31 -2.93
CA GLY A 270 -8.30 6.45 -3.62
C GLY A 270 -7.93 4.97 -3.63
N PHE A 271 -8.69 4.23 -4.42
CA PHE A 271 -8.48 2.84 -4.72
C PHE A 271 -7.65 2.72 -5.99
N SER A 272 -6.60 1.91 -5.91
CA SER A 272 -5.64 1.75 -6.97
C SER A 272 -5.20 0.30 -7.08
N VAL A 273 -4.80 -0.07 -8.29
CA VAL A 273 -4.16 -1.35 -8.59
C VAL A 273 -2.73 -1.10 -9.00
N THR A 274 -1.86 -2.05 -8.67
CA THR A 274 -0.47 -2.08 -9.14
C THR A 274 -0.29 -3.22 -10.12
N VAL A 275 0.40 -2.97 -11.22
CA VAL A 275 0.70 -3.97 -12.25
C VAL A 275 1.93 -4.74 -11.81
N ASN A 276 1.78 -6.04 -11.58
CA ASN A 276 2.85 -6.92 -11.11
C ASN A 276 2.94 -8.18 -11.97
N LEU A 277 4.07 -8.87 -11.87
CA LEU A 277 4.30 -10.15 -12.49
C LEU A 277 4.47 -11.17 -11.36
N GLU A 278 3.66 -12.21 -11.35
CA GLU A 278 3.71 -13.26 -10.32
C GLU A 278 4.01 -14.62 -10.96
N ALA A 279 4.69 -15.49 -10.22
CA ALA A 279 4.98 -16.85 -10.66
C ALA A 279 3.69 -17.64 -10.89
N SER A 280 3.60 -18.33 -12.02
CA SER A 280 2.44 -19.13 -12.41
C SER A 280 2.87 -20.33 -13.26
N SER A 281 1.91 -21.07 -13.79
CA SER A 281 2.16 -21.99 -14.91
C SER A 281 2.72 -21.22 -16.12
N ALA A 282 3.37 -21.92 -17.04
CA ALA A 282 3.90 -21.32 -18.25
C ALA A 282 2.78 -20.69 -19.10
N ASN A 283 2.77 -19.37 -19.20
CA ASN A 283 1.86 -18.59 -20.03
C ASN A 283 2.63 -17.89 -21.15
N LYS A 284 1.97 -17.67 -22.28
CA LYS A 284 2.53 -16.90 -23.39
C LYS A 284 2.31 -15.42 -23.12
N LEU A 285 3.36 -14.72 -22.70
CA LEU A 285 3.30 -13.30 -22.35
C LEU A 285 3.96 -12.45 -23.44
N GLN A 286 3.45 -11.24 -23.64
CA GLN A 286 4.08 -10.27 -24.53
C GLN A 286 5.44 -9.83 -23.99
N ILE A 287 6.39 -9.60 -24.90
CA ILE A 287 7.72 -9.02 -24.63
C ILE A 287 7.94 -7.72 -25.41
N LEU A 288 7.01 -7.37 -26.29
CA LEU A 288 6.94 -6.11 -27.02
C LEU A 288 5.52 -5.55 -26.90
N PRO A 289 5.33 -4.21 -26.93
CA PRO A 289 4.01 -3.60 -26.92
C PRO A 289 3.13 -4.13 -28.06
N THR A 290 1.90 -4.51 -27.74
CA THR A 290 0.93 -5.08 -28.69
C THR A 290 -0.21 -4.14 -29.02
N VAL A 291 -0.41 -3.09 -28.23
CA VAL A 291 -1.47 -2.11 -28.44
C VAL A 291 -1.00 -1.07 -29.45
N THR A 292 -1.72 -0.99 -30.56
CA THR A 292 -1.50 0.01 -31.61
C THR A 292 -2.71 0.89 -31.79
N LEU A 293 -2.47 2.12 -32.23
CA LEU A 293 -3.52 3.09 -32.53
C LEU A 293 -4.05 2.81 -33.94
N SER A 294 -5.32 2.44 -34.04
CA SER A 294 -6.01 2.31 -35.32
C SER A 294 -7.13 3.32 -35.41
N LYS A 295 -7.27 3.98 -36.56
CA LYS A 295 -8.43 4.85 -36.81
C LYS A 295 -9.59 3.98 -37.22
N ASP A 296 -10.68 4.06 -36.49
CA ASP A 296 -11.91 3.39 -36.89
C ASP A 296 -12.40 3.98 -38.23
N PRO A 297 -12.52 3.17 -39.30
CA PRO A 297 -12.96 3.65 -40.60
C PRO A 297 -14.38 4.21 -40.62
N GLN A 298 -15.22 3.96 -39.60
CA GLN A 298 -16.59 4.47 -39.55
C GLN A 298 -16.72 5.78 -38.76
N THR A 299 -16.01 5.93 -37.65
CA THR A 299 -16.13 7.11 -36.76
C THR A 299 -14.95 8.08 -36.86
N GLY A 300 -13.83 7.67 -37.47
CA GLY A 300 -12.60 8.46 -37.51
C GLY A 300 -11.91 8.65 -36.16
N MET A 301 -12.41 8.00 -35.11
CA MET A 301 -11.86 8.03 -33.75
C MET A 301 -10.74 7.00 -33.61
N ASP A 302 -9.74 7.33 -32.80
CA ASP A 302 -8.65 6.40 -32.47
C ASP A 302 -9.17 5.31 -31.52
N MET A 303 -9.07 4.05 -31.96
CA MET A 303 -9.51 2.86 -31.23
C MET A 303 -8.29 1.93 -31.00
N PRO A 304 -8.15 1.29 -29.81
CA PRO A 304 -7.03 0.41 -29.56
C PRO A 304 -7.18 -0.86 -30.40
N ALA A 305 -6.19 -1.11 -31.25
CA ALA A 305 -6.03 -2.38 -31.95
C ALA A 305 -4.99 -3.23 -31.24
N PHE A 306 -5.43 -4.39 -30.76
CA PHE A 306 -4.57 -5.37 -30.09
C PHE A 306 -3.97 -6.31 -31.13
N ALA A 307 -2.65 -6.27 -31.28
CA ALA A 307 -1.93 -7.19 -32.15
C ALA A 307 -1.89 -8.60 -31.52
N PRO A 308 -2.07 -9.67 -32.31
CA PRO A 308 -2.00 -11.03 -31.78
C PRO A 308 -0.59 -11.37 -31.29
N LEU A 309 -0.51 -12.26 -30.30
CA LEU A 309 0.76 -12.76 -29.79
C LEU A 309 1.40 -13.73 -30.80
N THR A 310 2.51 -13.31 -31.40
CA THR A 310 3.37 -14.05 -32.32
C THR A 310 4.67 -14.47 -31.63
N GLN A 311 5.45 -15.36 -32.26
CA GLN A 311 6.74 -15.79 -31.71
C GLN A 311 7.78 -14.65 -31.60
N MET A 312 7.54 -13.52 -32.28
CA MET A 312 8.44 -12.36 -32.28
C MET A 312 8.13 -11.35 -31.16
N ASN A 313 6.87 -11.23 -30.75
CA ASN A 313 6.42 -10.26 -29.74
C ASN A 313 6.00 -10.92 -28.42
N SER A 314 6.14 -12.24 -28.27
CA SER A 314 5.77 -12.98 -27.06
C SER A 314 6.76 -14.09 -26.72
N MET A 315 6.74 -14.53 -25.46
CA MET A 315 7.57 -15.61 -24.93
C MET A 315 6.78 -16.45 -23.92
N LEU A 316 7.08 -17.75 -23.85
CA LEU A 316 6.57 -18.61 -22.78
C LEU A 316 7.34 -18.33 -21.48
N LEU A 317 6.65 -17.76 -20.49
CA LEU A 317 7.18 -17.39 -19.19
C LEU A 317 6.36 -18.10 -18.10
N PRO A 318 6.98 -18.68 -17.04
CA PRO A 318 6.27 -19.27 -15.90
C PRO A 318 5.75 -18.17 -14.97
N ALA A 319 4.94 -17.28 -15.54
CA ALA A 319 4.48 -16.05 -14.92
C ALA A 319 3.10 -15.66 -15.47
N THR A 320 2.38 -14.84 -14.71
CA THR A 320 1.15 -14.19 -15.16
C THR A 320 1.18 -12.73 -14.72
N PHE A 321 0.56 -11.86 -15.50
CA PHE A 321 0.36 -10.49 -15.05
C PHE A 321 -0.74 -10.47 -13.99
N VAL A 322 -0.58 -9.61 -12.99
CA VAL A 322 -1.48 -9.53 -11.85
C VAL A 322 -1.71 -8.07 -11.49
N LEU A 323 -2.97 -7.65 -11.49
CA LEU A 323 -3.41 -6.39 -10.91
C LEU A 323 -3.60 -6.58 -9.41
N ARG A 324 -2.68 -6.08 -8.60
CA ARG A 324 -2.76 -6.15 -7.13
C ARG A 324 -3.47 -4.92 -6.58
N LEU A 325 -4.59 -5.14 -5.92
CA LEU A 325 -5.41 -4.09 -5.31
C LEU A 325 -4.73 -3.53 -4.06
N ASN A 326 -4.76 -2.21 -3.89
CA ASN A 326 -4.27 -1.56 -2.67
C ASN A 326 -5.17 -1.85 -1.44
N LYS A 327 -6.46 -2.12 -1.67
CA LYS A 327 -7.44 -2.50 -0.65
C LYS A 327 -8.23 -3.72 -1.16
N PRO A 328 -8.46 -4.74 -0.32
CA PRO A 328 -9.25 -5.89 -0.72
C PRO A 328 -10.67 -5.48 -1.14
N LEU A 329 -11.17 -6.03 -2.24
CA LEU A 329 -12.47 -5.68 -2.79
C LEU A 329 -13.47 -6.84 -2.61
N PRO A 330 -14.65 -6.62 -2.00
CA PRO A 330 -15.70 -7.63 -1.96
C PRO A 330 -16.41 -7.72 -3.30
N VAL A 331 -16.42 -8.90 -3.92
CA VAL A 331 -17.01 -9.11 -5.25
C VAL A 331 -17.95 -10.32 -5.24
N CYS A 332 -19.09 -10.18 -5.94
CA CYS A 332 -20.05 -11.27 -6.12
C CYS A 332 -19.51 -12.36 -7.04
N TYR A 333 -19.85 -13.62 -6.75
CA TYR A 333 -19.44 -14.77 -7.57
C TYR A 333 -19.92 -14.68 -9.02
N ASN A 334 -21.11 -14.13 -9.26
CA ASN A 334 -21.64 -13.96 -10.62
C ASN A 334 -20.77 -13.00 -11.45
N THR A 335 -20.27 -11.93 -10.83
CA THR A 335 -19.36 -10.98 -11.49
C THR A 335 -18.02 -11.62 -11.79
N LEU A 336 -17.44 -12.38 -10.84
CA LEU A 336 -16.21 -13.13 -11.08
C LEU A 336 -16.37 -14.16 -12.20
N ARG A 337 -17.52 -14.84 -12.27
CA ARG A 337 -17.84 -15.77 -13.35
C ARG A 337 -17.91 -15.07 -14.70
N ALA A 338 -18.57 -13.92 -14.76
CA ALA A 338 -18.66 -13.12 -15.97
C ALA A 338 -17.28 -12.64 -16.46
N MET A 339 -16.35 -12.40 -15.53
CA MET A 339 -14.95 -12.06 -15.84
C MET A 339 -14.05 -13.29 -16.08
N GLY A 340 -14.57 -14.52 -15.97
CA GLY A 340 -13.77 -15.75 -16.14
C GLY A 340 -12.82 -16.07 -14.97
N LEU A 341 -12.95 -15.38 -13.84
CA LEU A 341 -12.03 -15.44 -12.68
C LEU A 341 -12.55 -16.32 -11.54
N CYS A 342 -13.45 -17.27 -11.80
CA CYS A 342 -14.08 -18.06 -10.75
C CYS A 342 -13.07 -19.03 -10.08
N PRO A 343 -12.81 -18.90 -8.76
CA PRO A 343 -12.16 -19.97 -8.03
C PRO A 343 -13.10 -21.19 -8.02
N ALA A 344 -12.55 -22.38 -8.23
CA ALA A 344 -13.29 -23.64 -8.24
C ALA A 344 -13.93 -23.92 -6.88
N ALA A 345 -15.09 -23.31 -6.62
CA ALA A 345 -15.97 -23.72 -5.54
C ALA A 345 -16.76 -24.92 -6.04
N GLY A 346 -16.48 -26.09 -5.45
CA GLY A 346 -17.03 -27.39 -5.83
C GLY A 346 -18.51 -27.34 -6.22
N ASN A 347 -18.76 -27.65 -7.48
CA ASN A 347 -19.89 -28.45 -7.91
C ASN A 347 -19.48 -29.18 -9.19
N GLU A 348 -19.73 -30.49 -9.16
CA GLU A 348 -19.42 -31.48 -10.18
C GLU A 348 -20.08 -31.10 -11.52
N ASN A 349 -19.32 -31.25 -12.62
CA ASN A 349 -19.72 -31.10 -14.03
C ASN A 349 -19.54 -29.71 -14.66
N SER A 350 -18.29 -29.26 -14.85
CA SER A 350 -17.84 -28.63 -16.11
C SER A 350 -16.31 -28.55 -16.18
N PRO A 351 -15.68 -28.66 -17.37
CA PRO A 351 -14.25 -28.88 -17.50
C PRO A 351 -13.44 -27.59 -17.28
N SER A 352 -12.46 -27.73 -16.39
CA SER A 352 -11.18 -27.01 -16.27
C SER A 352 -10.91 -25.77 -17.14
N MET A 353 -10.86 -24.60 -16.49
CA MET A 353 -9.81 -23.60 -16.70
C MET A 353 -9.29 -23.19 -15.33
N SER A 354 -8.12 -23.72 -14.98
CA SER A 354 -7.39 -23.44 -13.74
C SER A 354 -6.65 -22.11 -13.89
N THR A 355 -7.26 -21.01 -13.49
CA THR A 355 -6.54 -19.76 -13.25
C THR A 355 -6.18 -19.70 -11.77
N SER A 356 -4.90 -19.90 -11.47
CA SER A 356 -4.32 -19.89 -10.13
C SER A 356 -4.71 -18.64 -9.33
N LEU A 357 -5.57 -18.83 -8.34
CA LEU A 357 -5.77 -17.96 -7.18
C LEU A 357 -5.18 -18.61 -5.92
N GLU A 358 -4.15 -19.44 -6.07
CA GLU A 358 -3.55 -20.24 -4.97
C GLU A 358 -2.47 -19.50 -4.16
N SER A 359 -2.29 -18.20 -4.35
CA SER A 359 -1.47 -17.42 -3.42
C SER A 359 -2.25 -17.16 -2.13
N GLN A 360 -2.07 -18.09 -1.17
CA GLN A 360 -2.39 -18.06 0.28
C GLN A 360 -3.44 -19.11 0.69
N ASN A 361 -2.92 -20.19 1.31
CA ASN A 361 -3.49 -21.29 2.11
C ASN A 361 -4.82 -21.06 2.89
N LYS A 362 -5.90 -20.56 2.27
CA LYS A 362 -7.24 -20.56 2.86
C LYS A 362 -8.29 -20.70 1.77
N PRO A 363 -9.24 -21.66 1.88
CA PRO A 363 -10.34 -21.74 0.93
C PRO A 363 -11.07 -20.38 0.90
N PRO A 364 -11.53 -19.91 -0.27
CA PRO A 364 -12.20 -18.63 -0.37
C PRO A 364 -13.41 -18.63 0.56
N VAL A 365 -13.40 -17.75 1.57
CA VAL A 365 -14.50 -17.65 2.52
C VAL A 365 -15.70 -17.13 1.76
N VAL A 366 -16.63 -18.03 1.45
CA VAL A 366 -17.89 -17.69 0.81
C VAL A 366 -18.79 -17.09 1.87
N SER A 367 -18.95 -15.77 1.82
CA SER A 367 -19.85 -15.03 2.70
C SER A 367 -20.90 -14.28 1.89
N ASN A 368 -21.91 -13.73 2.57
CA ASN A 368 -22.85 -12.81 1.95
C ASN A 368 -22.12 -11.49 1.65
N ILE A 369 -22.30 -10.93 0.45
CA ILE A 369 -21.68 -9.67 0.04
C ILE A 369 -21.83 -8.55 1.06
N MET A 370 -22.99 -8.44 1.71
CA MET A 370 -23.23 -7.39 2.70
C MET A 370 -22.38 -7.58 3.96
N SER A 371 -22.27 -8.82 4.44
CA SER A 371 -21.40 -9.14 5.58
C SER A 371 -19.93 -8.82 5.26
N LEU A 372 -19.51 -9.10 4.03
CA LEU A 372 -18.15 -8.84 3.58
C LEU A 372 -17.87 -7.35 3.40
N ILE A 373 -18.82 -6.58 2.86
CA ILE A 373 -18.72 -5.12 2.75
C ILE A 373 -18.60 -4.51 4.15
N ILE A 374 -19.42 -4.93 5.12
CA ILE A 374 -19.35 -4.41 6.50
C ILE A 374 -18.00 -4.74 7.13
N GLN A 375 -17.54 -5.98 6.97
CA GLN A 375 -16.26 -6.42 7.50
C GLN A 375 -15.08 -5.68 6.84
N THR A 376 -15.17 -5.39 5.55
CA THR A 376 -14.11 -4.68 4.82
C THR A 376 -14.11 -3.20 5.17
N ALA A 377 -15.29 -2.57 5.28
CA ALA A 377 -15.42 -1.17 5.64
C ALA A 377 -15.08 -0.88 7.12
N SER A 378 -15.14 -1.89 7.99
CA SER A 378 -14.79 -1.77 9.40
C SER A 378 -13.37 -2.22 9.74
N ASP A 379 -12.52 -2.48 8.74
CA ASP A 379 -11.19 -3.08 8.94
C ASP A 379 -11.23 -4.35 9.82
N GLN A 380 -12.26 -5.18 9.60
CA GLN A 380 -12.55 -6.42 10.32
C GLN A 380 -12.89 -6.25 11.81
N GLN A 381 -13.14 -5.03 12.27
CA GLN A 381 -13.50 -4.76 13.67
C GLN A 381 -14.93 -5.19 14.00
N THR A 382 -15.85 -5.12 13.03
CA THR A 382 -17.24 -5.54 13.21
C THR A 382 -17.50 -6.91 12.59
N LYS A 383 -17.76 -7.90 13.45
CA LYS A 383 -18.27 -9.21 13.02
C LYS A 383 -19.79 -9.17 13.11
N THR A 384 -20.45 -8.72 12.05
CA THR A 384 -21.91 -8.69 12.02
C THR A 384 -22.45 -10.10 11.82
N ASN A 385 -22.79 -10.73 12.94
CA ASN A 385 -23.56 -11.98 13.01
C ASN A 385 -25.06 -11.69 13.27
N GLN A 386 -25.49 -10.43 13.11
CA GLN A 386 -26.84 -9.96 13.42
C GLN A 386 -27.55 -9.48 12.15
N LYS A 387 -28.86 -9.74 12.08
CA LYS A 387 -29.74 -9.46 10.93
C LYS A 387 -29.86 -7.97 10.55
N GLY A 388 -29.27 -7.05 11.32
CA GLY A 388 -29.32 -5.61 11.06
C GLY A 388 -28.02 -4.88 11.42
N LEU A 389 -27.69 -3.85 10.64
CA LEU A 389 -26.60 -2.90 10.89
C LEU A 389 -27.15 -1.69 11.62
N PHE A 390 -26.73 -1.51 12.87
CA PHE A 390 -27.08 -0.35 13.68
C PHE A 390 -26.07 0.76 13.44
N VAL A 391 -26.55 1.95 13.06
CA VAL A 391 -25.74 3.15 12.83
C VAL A 391 -26.25 4.25 13.75
N HIS A 392 -25.35 4.88 14.50
CA HIS A 392 -25.69 5.98 15.41
C HIS A 392 -25.14 7.27 14.83
N LEU A 393 -26.04 8.10 14.31
CA LEU A 393 -25.79 9.48 13.92
C LEU A 393 -25.95 10.38 15.16
N PRO A 394 -25.40 11.61 15.16
CA PRO A 394 -25.45 12.52 16.31
C PRO A 394 -26.87 12.83 16.81
N ASP A 395 -27.86 12.72 15.93
CA ASP A 395 -29.27 13.02 16.17
C ASP A 395 -30.19 11.79 16.07
N GLN A 396 -29.77 10.70 15.41
CA GLN A 396 -30.65 9.58 15.06
C GLN A 396 -29.96 8.22 15.16
N THR A 397 -30.73 7.19 15.51
CA THR A 397 -30.27 5.79 15.48
C THR A 397 -30.99 5.06 14.37
N HIS A 398 -30.25 4.62 13.36
CA HIS A 398 -30.76 3.87 12.22
C HIS A 398 -30.44 2.38 12.38
N CYS A 399 -31.34 1.52 11.93
CA CYS A 399 -31.09 0.09 11.80
C CYS A 399 -31.42 -0.35 10.36
N TYR A 400 -30.42 -0.85 9.65
CA TYR A 400 -30.54 -1.33 8.28
C TYR A 400 -30.62 -2.85 8.28
N TYR A 401 -31.75 -3.40 7.84
CA TYR A 401 -31.92 -4.84 7.63
C TYR A 401 -31.57 -5.20 6.19
N PHE A 402 -30.72 -6.20 6.01
CA PHE A 402 -30.32 -6.66 4.69
C PHE A 402 -31.10 -7.91 4.30
N THR A 403 -31.68 -7.89 3.10
CA THR A 403 -32.37 -9.05 2.54
C THR A 403 -31.32 -10.03 2.01
N GLU A 404 -31.23 -11.21 2.61
CA GLU A 404 -30.28 -12.24 2.18
C GLU A 404 -30.83 -12.98 0.94
N ASN A 405 -30.06 -12.98 -0.15
CA ASN A 405 -30.36 -13.79 -1.34
C ASN A 405 -29.25 -14.84 -1.52
N LYS A 406 -29.62 -16.11 -1.71
CA LYS A 406 -28.67 -17.22 -1.93
C LYS A 406 -27.77 -17.04 -3.15
N LEU A 407 -28.16 -16.16 -4.09
CA LEU A 407 -27.37 -15.76 -5.25
C LEU A 407 -26.27 -14.74 -4.92
N MET A 408 -26.38 -14.03 -3.79
CA MET A 408 -25.44 -12.99 -3.35
C MET A 408 -24.26 -13.55 -2.55
N LYS A 409 -23.73 -14.69 -3.02
CA LYS A 409 -22.45 -15.20 -2.54
C LYS A 409 -21.34 -14.28 -3.05
N SER A 410 -20.41 -13.94 -2.18
CA SER A 410 -19.25 -13.11 -2.50
C SER A 410 -17.96 -13.69 -1.97
N THR A 411 -16.86 -13.20 -2.50
CA THR A 411 -15.52 -13.41 -1.96
C THR A 411 -14.73 -12.11 -2.01
N LEU A 412 -13.64 -12.07 -1.26
CA LEU A 412 -12.74 -10.92 -1.19
C LEU A 412 -11.60 -11.14 -2.17
N ILE A 413 -11.41 -10.23 -3.12
CA ILE A 413 -10.29 -10.28 -4.07
C ILE A 413 -9.20 -9.31 -3.63
N HIS A 414 -7.95 -9.76 -3.73
CA HIS A 414 -6.75 -8.95 -3.49
C HIS A 414 -5.99 -8.70 -4.78
N SER A 415 -6.18 -9.56 -5.76
CA SER A 415 -5.47 -9.55 -7.02
C SER A 415 -6.36 -10.09 -8.14
N VAL A 416 -6.11 -9.62 -9.35
CA VAL A 416 -6.76 -10.09 -10.58
C VAL A 416 -5.67 -10.53 -11.56
N PRO A 417 -5.52 -11.84 -11.84
CA PRO A 417 -4.58 -12.32 -12.84
C PRO A 417 -5.12 -12.14 -14.26
N PHE A 418 -4.23 -11.85 -15.19
CA PHE A 418 -4.52 -11.72 -16.62
C PHE A 418 -3.28 -12.06 -17.46
N THR A 419 -3.49 -12.31 -18.75
CA THR A 419 -2.43 -12.78 -19.67
C THR A 419 -2.25 -11.90 -20.90
N GLU A 420 -3.31 -11.20 -21.32
CA GLU A 420 -3.32 -10.35 -22.51
C GLU A 420 -3.87 -8.97 -22.15
N PRO A 421 -3.37 -7.87 -22.75
CA PRO A 421 -3.87 -6.52 -22.47
C PRO A 421 -5.35 -6.28 -22.80
N SER A 422 -5.95 -7.12 -23.65
CA SER A 422 -7.37 -7.02 -24.01
C SER A 422 -8.31 -7.64 -22.96
N GLN A 423 -7.78 -8.44 -22.03
CA GLN A 423 -8.51 -9.03 -20.90
C GLN A 423 -8.58 -8.01 -19.76
#